data_AF-A0A959FN61-F1
#
_entry.id   AF-A0A959FN61-F1
#
_cell.length_a   1.000
_cell.length_b   1.000
_cell.length_c   1.000
_cell.angle_alpha   90.00
_cell.angle_beta   90.00
_cell.angle_gamma   90.00
#
_symmetry.space_group_name_H-M   'P 1'
#
loop_
_entity.id
_entity.type
_entity.pdbx_description
1 polymer ?
#
loop_
_entity_poly.entity_id
_entity_poly.type
_entity_poly.pdbx_seq_one_letter_code
_entity_poly.pdbx_strand_id
1 'polypeptide(L)' 'ILSRATILANTNVIDQELIRRSLGEGAAGTGEQAQPGHEPSLKQLELDYLRQLMRRHDNDREQVAAIAGISVRSLYRKLE' A
#
# COMPACT_ATOMS: atom_id res chain seq x y z
N ILE A 1 -10.17 6.64 13.30
CA ILE A 1 -9.36 7.52 12.41
C ILE A 1 -10.10 8.85 12.18
N LEU A 2 -11.33 8.85 11.64
CA LEU A 2 -12.15 10.07 11.51
C LEU A 2 -12.36 10.81 12.85
N SER A 3 -12.67 10.09 13.93
CA SER A 3 -12.84 10.67 15.28
C SER A 3 -11.60 11.43 15.79
N ARG A 4 -10.40 10.93 15.49
CA ARG A 4 -9.13 11.54 15.91
C ARG A 4 -8.78 12.75 15.04
N ALA A 5 -9.07 12.68 13.74
CA ALA A 5 -8.92 13.82 12.83
C ALA A 5 -9.83 14.99 13.25
N THR A 6 -11.06 14.72 13.70
CA THR A 6 -11.96 15.76 14.24
C THR A 6 -11.43 16.40 15.52
N ILE A 7 -10.80 15.63 16.41
CA ILE A 7 -10.24 16.15 17.67
C ILE A 7 -8.99 17.01 17.43
N LEU A 8 -8.19 16.67 16.42
CA LEU A 8 -6.95 17.37 16.09
C LEU A 8 -7.15 18.55 15.13
N ALA A 9 -8.30 18.63 14.46
CA ALA A 9 -8.67 19.74 13.59
C ALA A 9 -9.05 20.96 14.44
N ASN A 10 -8.18 21.97 14.49
CA ASN A 10 -8.49 23.24 15.15
C ASN A 10 -9.47 24.13 14.32
N THR A 11 -9.98 23.58 13.20
CA THR A 11 -10.93 24.19 12.27
C THR A 11 -11.82 23.09 11.65
N ASN A 12 -13.03 23.44 11.17
CA ASN A 12 -14.00 22.49 10.60
C ASN A 12 -13.60 21.95 9.20
N VAL A 13 -12.31 22.00 8.84
CA VAL A 13 -11.79 21.57 7.54
C VAL A 13 -10.71 20.53 7.77
N ILE A 14 -10.94 19.34 7.20
CA ILE A 14 -9.96 18.25 7.21
C ILE A 14 -8.96 18.52 6.09
N ASP A 15 -7.74 18.94 6.44
CA ASP A 15 -6.65 19.18 5.49
C ASP A 15 -5.77 17.93 5.29
N GLN A 16 -5.11 17.81 4.14
CA GLN A 16 -4.24 16.71 3.75
C GLN A 16 -3.10 16.49 4.75
N GLU A 17 -2.56 17.58 5.33
CA GLU A 17 -1.53 17.51 6.36
C GLU A 17 -2.06 16.90 7.67
N LEU A 18 -3.31 17.19 8.02
CA LEU A 18 -3.96 16.64 9.22
C LEU A 18 -4.27 15.15 9.07
N ILE A 19 -4.67 14.74 7.86
CA ILE A 19 -4.83 13.32 7.49
C ILE A 19 -3.49 12.59 7.63
N ARG A 20 -2.41 13.17 7.10
CA ARG A 20 -1.05 12.59 7.18
C ARG A 20 -0.56 12.44 8.62
N ARG A 21 -0.72 13.46 9.47
CA ARG A 21 -0.37 13.38 10.90
C ARG A 21 -1.16 12.31 11.64
N SER A 22 -2.45 12.21 11.35
CA SER A 22 -3.32 11.19 11.95
C SER A 22 -2.97 9.76 11.51
N LEU A 23 -2.43 9.60 10.29
CA LEU A 23 -1.92 8.32 9.77
C LEU A 23 -0.53 7.96 10.34
N GLY A 24 0.37 8.94 10.48
CA GLY A 24 1.77 8.74 10.85
C GLY A 24 2.02 8.17 12.26
N GLU A 25 1.12 8.41 13.22
CA GLU A 25 1.29 7.93 14.61
C GLU A 25 0.62 6.57 14.89
N GLY A 26 -0.14 6.02 13.94
CA GLY A 26 -0.83 4.73 14.09
C GLY A 26 -0.50 3.69 13.02
N ALA A 27 0.20 4.07 11.95
CA ALA A 27 0.56 3.18 10.85
C ALA A 27 2.03 2.74 10.96
N ALA A 28 2.33 1.93 11.97
CA ALA A 28 3.43 0.95 11.88
C ALA A 28 3.01 -0.20 10.94
N GLY A 29 2.62 0.13 9.71
CA GLY A 29 2.15 -0.77 8.68
C GLY A 29 2.82 -0.40 7.36
N THR A 30 4.02 -0.96 7.17
CA THR A 30 4.75 -1.21 5.92
C THR A 30 4.06 -0.79 4.62
N GLY A 31 4.11 0.50 4.33
CA GLY A 31 4.08 1.02 2.96
C GLY A 31 5.20 2.04 2.88
N GLU A 32 6.24 1.75 2.10
CA GLU A 32 7.29 2.72 1.78
C GLU A 32 6.62 4.05 1.44
N GLN A 33 6.94 5.06 2.25
CA GLN A 33 6.42 6.40 2.06
C GLN A 33 6.87 6.86 0.68
N ALA A 34 5.92 7.06 -0.23
CA ALA A 34 6.17 7.70 -1.51
C ALA A 34 6.89 9.03 -1.21
N GLN A 35 8.19 9.09 -1.53
CA GLN A 35 8.97 10.32 -1.41
C GLN A 35 8.22 11.42 -2.18
N PRO A 36 7.95 12.58 -1.59
CA PRO A 36 7.29 13.67 -2.29
C PRO A 36 8.17 14.11 -3.47
N GLY A 37 7.76 13.74 -4.69
CA GLY A 37 8.47 14.06 -5.93
C GLY A 37 8.86 12.86 -6.82
N HIS A 38 8.66 11.61 -6.38
CA HIS A 38 8.90 10.43 -7.22
C HIS A 38 7.60 9.64 -7.43
N GLU A 39 6.95 9.86 -8.57
CA GLU A 39 5.82 9.02 -9.01
C GLU A 39 6.33 7.60 -9.27
N PRO A 40 5.83 6.58 -8.54
CA PRO A 40 6.28 5.21 -8.72
C PRO A 40 5.91 4.73 -10.12
N SER A 41 6.85 4.04 -10.75
CA SER A 41 6.59 3.39 -12.03
C SER A 41 5.54 2.29 -11.90
N LEU A 42 4.78 2.03 -12.97
CA LEU A 42 3.84 0.91 -13.01
C LEU A 42 4.49 -0.42 -12.62
N LYS A 43 5.77 -0.61 -12.97
CA LYS A 43 6.54 -1.80 -12.62
C LYS A 43 6.77 -1.93 -11.11
N GLN A 44 7.03 -0.83 -10.42
CA GLN A 44 7.19 -0.81 -8.95
C GLN A 44 5.86 -1.10 -8.27
N LEU A 45 4.78 -0.42 -8.69
CA LEU A 45 3.44 -0.65 -8.15
C LEU A 45 2.99 -2.11 -8.33
N GLU A 46 3.26 -2.68 -9.51
CA GLU A 46 2.97 -4.09 -9.77
C GLU A 46 3.75 -5.02 -8.85
N LEU A 47 5.05 -4.79 -8.67
CA LEU A 47 5.90 -5.60 -7.80
C LEU A 47 5.43 -5.53 -6.33
N ASP A 48 5.13 -4.33 -5.85
CA ASP A 48 4.67 -4.11 -4.47
C ASP A 48 3.31 -4.77 -4.23
N TYR A 49 2.40 -4.65 -5.20
CA TYR A 49 1.12 -5.34 -5.18
C TYR A 49 1.29 -6.86 -5.09
N LEU A 50 2.12 -7.45 -5.96
CA LEU A 50 2.35 -8.89 -5.97
C LEU A 50 3.01 -9.38 -4.67
N ARG A 51 3.94 -8.61 -4.09
CA ARG A 51 4.56 -8.91 -2.79
C ARG A 51 3.56 -8.84 -1.65
N GLN A 52 2.68 -7.83 -1.64
CA GLN A 52 1.62 -7.73 -0.64
C GLN A 52 0.63 -8.88 -0.75
N LEU A 53 0.28 -9.28 -1.98
CA LEU A 53 -0.63 -10.38 -2.23
C LEU A 53 -0.03 -11.72 -1.77
N MET A 54 1.25 -11.97 -2.05
CA MET A 54 2.00 -13.12 -1.53
C MET A 54 1.97 -13.19 0.00
N ARG A 55 2.18 -12.07 0.70
CA ARG A 55 2.13 -12.02 2.17
C ARG A 55 0.74 -12.26 2.74
N ARG A 56 -0.31 -11.79 2.06
CA ARG A 56 -1.70 -11.95 2.51
C ARG A 56 -2.22 -13.39 2.35
N HIS A 57 -1.65 -14.15 1.42
CA HIS A 57 -2.07 -15.51 1.09
C HIS A 57 -1.01 -16.56 1.47
N ASP A 58 -0.23 -16.32 2.53
CA ASP A 58 0.77 -17.26 3.06
C ASP A 58 1.75 -17.83 2.02
N ASN A 59 2.08 -17.02 1.00
CA ASN A 59 2.91 -17.38 -0.16
C ASN A 59 2.34 -18.49 -1.07
N ASP A 60 1.03 -18.70 -1.07
CA ASP A 60 0.36 -19.55 -2.05
C ASP A 60 0.40 -18.92 -3.45
N ARG A 61 1.35 -19.40 -4.26
CA ARG A 61 1.64 -18.86 -5.59
C ARG A 61 0.56 -19.15 -6.61
N GLU A 62 -0.15 -20.27 -6.47
CA GLU A 62 -1.23 -20.63 -7.38
C GLU A 62 -2.42 -19.71 -7.15
N GLN A 63 -2.78 -19.52 -5.88
CA GLN A 63 -3.85 -18.60 -5.49
C GLN A 63 -3.53 -17.16 -5.86
N VAL A 64 -2.30 -16.70 -5.60
CA VAL A 64 -1.85 -15.34 -5.94
C VAL A 64 -1.86 -15.11 -7.46
N ALA A 65 -1.40 -16.08 -8.25
CA ALA A 65 -1.39 -15.99 -9.71
C ALA A 65 -2.82 -15.91 -10.28
N ALA A 66 -3.74 -16.73 -9.73
CA ALA A 66 -5.15 -16.71 -10.11
C ALA A 66 -5.81 -15.35 -9.81
N ILE A 67 -5.56 -14.78 -8.62
CA ILE A 67 -6.10 -13.46 -8.24
C ILE A 67 -5.50 -12.34 -9.10
N ALA A 68 -4.21 -12.41 -9.41
CA ALA A 68 -3.53 -11.44 -10.27
C ALA A 68 -3.86 -11.62 -11.77
N GLY A 69 -4.58 -12.68 -12.15
CA GLY A 69 -4.95 -12.96 -13.55
C GLY A 69 -3.76 -13.30 -14.45
N ILE A 70 -2.67 -13.82 -13.87
CA ILE A 70 -1.44 -14.17 -14.60
C ILE A 70 -1.08 -15.65 -14.38
N SER A 71 -0.20 -16.18 -15.22
CA SER A 71 0.35 -17.52 -14.98
C SER A 71 1.33 -17.52 -13.80
N VAL A 72 1.47 -18.66 -13.12
CA VAL A 72 2.49 -18.84 -12.06
C VAL A 72 3.90 -18.51 -12.57
N ARG A 73 4.22 -18.88 -13.81
CA ARG A 73 5.49 -18.54 -14.45
C ARG A 73 5.68 -17.03 -14.60
N SER A 74 4.64 -16.31 -15.00
CA SER A 74 4.65 -14.85 -15.11
C SER A 74 4.78 -14.17 -13.75
N LEU A 75 4.15 -14.74 -12.72
CA LEU A 75 4.28 -14.28 -11.33
C LEU A 75 5.76 -14.35 -10.88
N TYR A 76 6.42 -15.49 -11.07
CA TYR A 76 7.86 -15.62 -10.75
C TYR A 76 8.72 -14.60 -11.48
N ARG A 77 8.53 -14.45 -12.80
CA ARG A 77 9.30 -13.50 -13.61
C ARG A 77 9.07 -12.03 -13.23
N LYS A 78 7.96 -11.72 -12.54
CA LYS A 78 7.64 -10.39 -12.04
C LYS A 78 8.15 -10.18 -10.61
N LEU A 79 8.47 -11.24 -9.88
CA LEU A 79 9.00 -11.21 -8.51
C LEU A 79 10.54 -11.25 -8.45
N GLU A 80 11.20 -11.77 -9.50
CA GLU A 80 12.64 -11.63 -9.77
C GLU A 80 13.01 -10.20 -10.20
#